data_AF-A0AA87ZM73-F1
#
_entry.id   AF-A0AA87ZM73-F1
#
_cell.length_a   1.000
_cell.length_b   1.000
_cell.length_c   1.000
_cell.angle_alpha   90.00
_cell.angle_beta   90.00
_cell.angle_gamma   90.00
#
_symmetry.space_group_name_H-M   'P 1'
#
loop_
_entity.id
_entity.type
_entity.pdbx_description
1 polymer ?
#
loop_
_entity_poly.entity_id
_entity_poly.type
_entity_poly.pdbx_seq_one_letter_code
_entity_poly.pdbx_strand_id
1 'polypeptide(L)'
;MTVQMCRDVMAMSWQDFVAEFRTMYYNREILAAQQDELTSLKQGTMMVLEAIKKFEQLARLCPELVPNETEKIRRMMKIFQTDIAKQVSSSSSPPTLVSDCVSRAIRAEYWINQDKEVRAQFFKTKKE
;
A
#
# COMPACT_ATOMS: atom_id res chain seq x y z
N MET A 1 -30.35 -29.17 17.21
CA MET A 1 -29.86 -28.51 18.44
C MET A 1 -28.47 -28.01 18.17
N THR A 2 -28.31 -26.74 17.77
CA THR A 2 -26.99 -26.13 17.62
C THR A 2 -26.63 -25.52 18.97
N VAL A 3 -25.72 -26.17 19.68
CA VAL A 3 -25.15 -25.67 20.93
C VAL A 3 -24.42 -24.38 20.60
N GLN A 4 -24.98 -23.25 21.02
CA GLN A 4 -24.29 -21.98 21.00
C GLN A 4 -23.20 -22.08 22.08
N MET A 5 -21.97 -22.38 21.64
CA MET A 5 -20.79 -22.38 22.48
C MET A 5 -20.53 -20.92 22.90
N CYS A 6 -21.16 -20.48 23.99
CA CYS A 6 -20.76 -19.26 24.66
C CYS A 6 -19.34 -19.49 25.20
N ARG A 7 -18.33 -19.09 24.44
CA ARG A 7 -16.95 -19.03 24.93
C ARG A 7 -16.93 -18.15 26.18
N ASP A 8 -16.19 -18.59 27.18
CA ASP A 8 -16.08 -17.90 28.46
C ASP A 8 -15.48 -16.50 28.26
N VAL A 9 -16.34 -15.48 28.33
CA VAL A 9 -15.98 -14.07 28.15
C VAL A 9 -14.94 -13.63 29.19
N MET A 10 -14.87 -14.30 30.34
CA MET A 10 -13.93 -13.97 31.43
C MET A 10 -12.50 -14.48 31.18
N ALA A 11 -12.32 -15.44 30.28
CA ALA A 11 -11.00 -15.97 29.90
C ALA A 11 -10.51 -15.43 28.53
N MET A 12 -11.33 -14.64 27.85
CA MET A 12 -11.04 -14.15 26.50
C MET A 12 -10.06 -12.97 26.54
N SER A 13 -8.93 -13.10 25.85
CA SER A 13 -8.04 -11.97 25.65
C SER A 13 -8.63 -10.97 24.65
N TRP A 14 -8.17 -9.72 24.70
CA TRP A 14 -8.57 -8.71 23.70
C TRP A 14 -8.27 -9.15 22.26
N GLN A 15 -7.19 -9.91 22.05
CA GLN A 15 -6.82 -10.44 20.74
C GLN A 15 -7.84 -11.48 20.24
N ASP A 16 -8.29 -12.36 21.14
CA ASP A 16 -9.31 -13.36 20.82
C ASP A 16 -10.64 -12.70 20.49
N PHE A 17 -11.05 -11.70 21.27
CA PHE A 17 -12.25 -10.90 20.99
C PHE A 17 -12.19 -10.25 19.60
N VAL A 18 -11.06 -9.61 19.25
CA VAL A 18 -10.90 -8.97 17.94
C VAL A 18 -10.92 -9.99 16.81
N ALA A 19 -10.33 -11.17 16.99
CA ALA A 19 -10.36 -12.23 15.99
C ALA A 19 -11.77 -12.80 15.79
N GLU A 20 -12.51 -13.02 16.88
CA GLU A 20 -13.89 -13.49 16.86
C GLU A 20 -14.82 -12.43 16.25
N PHE A 21 -14.65 -11.16 16.64
CA PHE A 21 -15.40 -10.03 16.09
C PHE A 21 -15.16 -9.88 14.59
N ARG A 22 -13.90 -9.99 14.14
CA ARG A 22 -13.59 -10.02 12.71
C ARG A 22 -14.27 -11.21 12.03
N THR A 23 -14.23 -12.40 12.61
CA THR A 23 -14.85 -13.59 12.00
C THR A 23 -16.38 -13.48 11.91
N MET A 24 -17.03 -12.86 12.90
CA MET A 24 -18.48 -12.75 12.98
C MET A 24 -19.04 -11.57 12.19
N TYR A 25 -18.30 -10.47 12.07
CA TYR A 25 -18.78 -9.22 11.47
C TYR A 25 -18.08 -8.81 10.17
N TYR A 26 -16.85 -9.27 9.92
CA TYR A 26 -16.24 -9.14 8.60
C TYR A 26 -16.56 -10.39 7.77
N ASN A 27 -17.44 -10.22 6.78
CA ASN A 27 -17.69 -11.27 5.79
C ASN A 27 -16.34 -11.66 5.15
N ARG A 28 -16.00 -12.95 5.17
CA ARG A 28 -14.75 -13.49 4.60
C ARG A 28 -14.58 -13.08 3.14
N GLU A 29 -15.67 -12.93 2.41
CA GLU A 29 -15.67 -12.44 1.02
C GLU A 29 -15.20 -10.99 0.92
N ILE A 30 -15.57 -10.13 1.86
CA ILE A 30 -15.14 -8.73 1.91
C ILE A 30 -13.65 -8.65 2.25
N LEU A 31 -13.17 -9.48 3.17
CA LEU A 31 -11.74 -9.54 3.49
C LEU A 31 -10.91 -10.07 2.31
N ALA A 32 -11.39 -11.11 1.63
CA ALA A 32 -10.74 -11.61 0.41
C ALA A 32 -10.69 -10.52 -0.67
N ALA A 33 -11.79 -9.81 -0.90
CA ALA A 33 -11.82 -8.69 -1.83
C ALA A 33 -10.83 -7.57 -1.46
N GLN A 34 -10.67 -7.25 -0.17
CA GLN A 34 -9.69 -6.26 0.30
C GLN A 34 -8.24 -6.76 0.15
N GLN A 35 -7.99 -8.06 0.35
CA GLN A 35 -6.68 -8.67 0.12
C GLN A 35 -6.32 -8.67 -1.37
N ASP A 36 -7.29 -8.98 -2.22
CA ASP A 36 -7.15 -8.92 -3.67
C ASP A 36 -6.88 -7.48 -4.12
N GLU A 37 -7.66 -6.51 -3.61
CA GLU A 37 -7.46 -5.09 -3.89
C GLU A 37 -6.06 -4.63 -3.47
N LEU A 38 -5.59 -5.02 -2.29
CA LEU A 38 -4.23 -4.69 -1.82
C LEU A 38 -3.16 -5.29 -2.73
N THR A 39 -3.40 -6.49 -3.25
CA THR A 39 -2.44 -7.21 -4.10
C THR A 39 -2.41 -6.67 -5.53
N SER A 40 -3.57 -6.28 -6.06
CA SER A 40 -3.69 -5.65 -7.38
C SER A 40 -3.42 -4.14 -7.36
N LEU A 41 -3.21 -3.53 -6.20
CA LEU A 41 -3.01 -2.08 -6.09
C LEU A 41 -1.79 -1.65 -6.91
N LYS A 42 -2.02 -0.67 -7.78
CA LYS A 42 -1.02 0.00 -8.59
C LYS A 42 -1.22 1.50 -8.50
N GLN A 43 -0.14 2.25 -8.52
CA GLN A 43 -0.18 3.71 -8.54
C GLN A 43 -0.99 4.20 -9.76
N GLY A 44 -0.82 3.57 -10.93
CA GLY A 44 -1.60 3.95 -12.12
C GLY A 44 -1.43 5.42 -12.44
N THR A 45 -2.53 6.16 -12.58
CA THR A 45 -2.54 7.63 -12.78
C THR A 45 -2.60 8.42 -11.47
N MET A 46 -2.64 7.77 -10.31
CA MET A 46 -2.71 8.42 -9.00
C MET A 46 -1.37 9.04 -8.63
N MET A 47 -1.41 10.10 -7.82
CA MET A 47 -0.19 10.62 -7.20
C MET A 47 0.39 9.59 -6.22
N VAL A 48 1.71 9.61 -6.03
CA VAL A 48 2.40 8.72 -5.08
C VAL A 48 1.75 8.78 -3.70
N LEU A 49 1.42 9.99 -3.21
CA LEU A 49 0.82 10.18 -1.90
C LEU A 49 -0.57 9.53 -1.79
N GLU A 50 -1.38 9.62 -2.83
CA GLU A 50 -2.73 9.01 -2.86
C GLU A 50 -2.64 7.49 -2.87
N ALA A 51 -1.72 6.94 -3.66
CA ALA A 51 -1.47 5.50 -3.71
C ALA A 51 -0.99 4.98 -2.35
N ILE A 52 -0.11 5.71 -1.66
CA ILE A 52 0.34 5.38 -0.31
C ILE A 52 -0.83 5.42 0.68
N LYS A 53 -1.63 6.49 0.68
CA LYS A 53 -2.78 6.61 1.57
C LYS A 53 -3.76 5.44 1.41
N LYS A 54 -4.06 5.07 0.16
CA LYS A 54 -4.93 3.92 -0.15
C LYS A 54 -4.30 2.60 0.32
N PHE A 55 -3.00 2.42 0.10
CA PHE A 55 -2.26 1.27 0.60
C PHE A 55 -2.30 1.16 2.12
N GLU A 56 -2.14 2.26 2.86
CA GLU A 56 -2.18 2.24 4.33
C GLU A 56 -3.57 1.90 4.89
N GLN A 57 -4.62 2.36 4.22
CA GLN A 57 -5.99 1.98 4.58
C GLN A 57 -6.21 0.48 4.41
N LEU A 58 -5.81 -0.09 3.26
CA LEU A 58 -5.93 -1.52 3.00
C LEU A 58 -5.00 -2.37 3.89
N ALA A 59 -3.78 -1.90 4.16
CA ALA A 59 -2.84 -2.58 5.05
C ALA A 59 -3.35 -2.66 6.50
N ARG A 60 -4.10 -1.63 6.95
CA ARG A 60 -4.74 -1.65 8.29
C ARG A 60 -5.83 -2.72 8.39
N LEU A 61 -6.54 -2.97 7.30
CA LEU A 61 -7.60 -3.97 7.22
C LEU A 61 -7.02 -5.38 7.07
N CYS A 62 -5.90 -5.50 6.35
CA CYS A 62 -5.21 -6.75 6.05
C CYS A 62 -3.80 -6.82 6.67
N PRO A 63 -3.66 -6.80 8.01
CA PRO A 63 -2.34 -6.81 8.67
C PRO A 63 -1.54 -8.08 8.36
N GLU A 64 -2.23 -9.20 8.06
CA GLU A 64 -1.61 -10.47 7.67
C GLU A 64 -0.78 -10.36 6.38
N LEU A 65 -1.16 -9.46 5.47
CA LEU A 65 -0.44 -9.27 4.21
C LEU A 65 0.78 -8.33 4.36
N VAL A 66 0.83 -7.53 5.42
CA VAL A 66 1.88 -6.55 5.70
C VAL A 66 2.38 -6.69 7.14
N PRO A 67 3.00 -7.83 7.50
CA PRO A 67 3.32 -8.13 8.89
C PRO A 67 4.50 -7.32 9.44
N ASN A 68 5.39 -6.84 8.57
CA ASN A 68 6.61 -6.16 8.96
C ASN A 68 6.92 -4.97 8.02
N GLU A 69 7.87 -4.14 8.45
CA GLU A 69 8.26 -2.94 7.71
C GLU A 69 8.90 -3.28 6.36
N THR A 70 9.69 -4.34 6.29
CA THR A 70 10.33 -4.82 5.05
C THR A 70 9.30 -5.21 4.00
N GLU A 71 8.25 -5.93 4.38
CA GLU A 71 7.14 -6.31 3.50
C GLU A 71 6.32 -5.10 3.08
N LYS A 72 6.16 -4.11 3.98
CA LYS A 72 5.54 -2.83 3.67
C LYS A 72 6.30 -2.14 2.53
N ILE A 73 7.61 -1.99 2.66
CA ILE A 73 8.48 -1.40 1.62
C ILE A 73 8.42 -2.22 0.33
N ARG A 74 8.54 -3.56 0.42
CA ARG A 74 8.49 -4.46 -0.73
C ARG A 74 7.18 -4.31 -1.52
N ARG A 75 6.05 -4.13 -0.85
CA ARG A 75 4.75 -3.92 -1.50
C ARG A 75 4.62 -2.51 -2.07
N MET A 76 5.08 -1.48 -1.35
CA MET A 76 5.08 -0.11 -1.87
C MET A 76 5.88 0.01 -3.17
N MET A 77 7.05 -0.62 -3.25
CA MET A 77 7.86 -0.69 -4.47
C MET A 77 7.14 -1.38 -5.64
N LYS A 78 6.24 -2.34 -5.37
CA LYS A 78 5.41 -2.99 -6.40
C LYS A 78 4.21 -2.13 -6.83
N ILE A 79 3.76 -1.21 -5.98
CA ILE A 79 2.64 -0.31 -6.26
C ILE A 79 3.12 0.85 -7.13
N PHE A 80 4.29 1.41 -6.84
CA PHE A 80 4.85 2.53 -7.59
C PHE A 80 5.03 2.20 -9.08
N GLN A 81 4.89 3.24 -9.92
CA GLN A 81 5.24 3.13 -11.33
C GLN A 81 6.71 2.74 -11.48
N THR A 82 7.05 2.04 -12.57
CA THR A 82 8.41 1.53 -12.81
C THR A 82 9.48 2.61 -12.78
N ASP A 83 9.18 3.82 -13.25
CA ASP A 83 10.14 4.92 -13.31
C ASP A 83 10.45 5.47 -11.91
N ILE A 84 9.41 5.60 -11.07
CA ILE A 84 9.53 6.01 -9.67
C ILE A 84 10.23 4.91 -8.88
N ALA A 85 9.82 3.65 -9.03
CA ALA A 85 10.44 2.52 -8.35
C ALA A 85 11.94 2.39 -8.69
N LYS A 86 12.33 2.59 -9.95
CA LYS A 86 13.74 2.65 -10.35
C LYS A 86 14.48 3.75 -9.59
N GLN A 87 13.98 4.98 -9.60
CA GLN A 87 14.61 6.10 -8.89
C GLN A 87 14.76 5.84 -7.37
N VAL A 88 13.74 5.24 -6.75
CA VAL A 88 13.79 4.88 -5.32
C VAL A 88 14.87 3.82 -5.04
N SER A 89 15.05 2.86 -5.96
CA SER A 89 16.07 1.81 -5.87
C SER A 89 17.47 2.23 -6.32
N SER A 90 17.60 3.27 -7.16
CA SER A 90 18.88 3.73 -7.73
C SER A 90 19.81 4.40 -6.71
N SER A 91 19.35 4.62 -5.48
CA SER A 91 20.19 5.15 -4.41
C SER A 91 21.21 4.10 -3.94
N SER A 92 22.35 4.54 -3.41
CA SER A 92 23.45 3.68 -2.97
C SER A 92 23.07 2.60 -1.93
N SER A 93 21.94 2.77 -1.24
CA SER A 93 21.33 1.78 -0.35
C SER A 93 19.82 1.65 -0.60
N PRO A 94 19.26 0.43 -0.58
CA PRO A 94 17.81 0.23 -0.56
C PRO A 94 17.17 0.89 0.67
N PRO A 95 15.94 1.43 0.56
CA PRO A 95 15.24 1.96 1.71
C PRO A 95 14.97 0.85 2.73
N THR A 96 15.43 1.07 3.96
CA THR A 96 15.18 0.18 5.10
C THR A 96 13.97 0.61 5.93
N LEU A 97 13.60 1.88 5.82
CA LEU A 97 12.47 2.50 6.53
C LEU A 97 11.39 2.93 5.53
N VAL A 98 10.12 2.81 5.94
CA VAL A 98 8.98 3.20 5.11
C VAL A 98 9.01 4.71 4.83
N SER A 99 9.38 5.52 5.82
CA SER A 99 9.49 6.97 5.67
C SER A 99 10.50 7.39 4.59
N ASP A 100 11.63 6.68 4.52
CA ASP A 100 12.66 6.91 3.50
C ASP A 100 12.16 6.49 2.11
N CYS A 101 11.50 5.33 2.01
CA CYS A 101 10.85 4.88 0.78
C CYS A 101 9.84 5.92 0.25
N VAL A 102 8.95 6.43 1.13
CA VAL A 102 7.95 7.46 0.80
C VAL A 102 8.62 8.76 0.35
N SER A 103 9.60 9.25 1.09
CA SER A 103 10.28 10.51 0.79
C SER A 103 10.99 10.46 -0.55
N ARG A 104 11.65 9.33 -0.86
CA ARG A 104 12.29 9.10 -2.17
C ARG A 104 11.26 9.04 -3.29
N ALA A 105 10.13 8.36 -3.08
CA ALA A 105 9.09 8.23 -4.09
C ALA A 105 8.44 9.58 -4.45
N ILE A 106 8.17 10.42 -3.44
CA ILE A 106 7.61 11.78 -3.66
C ILE A 106 8.60 12.65 -4.46
N ARG A 107 9.89 12.62 -4.11
CA ARG A 107 10.92 13.36 -4.86
C ARG A 107 11.04 12.85 -6.30
N ALA A 108 11.02 11.54 -6.50
CA ALA A 108 11.08 10.95 -7.82
C ALA A 108 9.88 11.38 -8.68
N GLU A 109 8.66 11.37 -8.13
CA GLU A 109 7.47 11.84 -8.83
C GLU A 109 7.58 13.31 -9.26
N TYR A 110 8.06 14.17 -8.35
CA TYR A 110 8.27 15.59 -8.66
C TYR A 110 9.20 15.80 -9.86
N TRP A 111 10.40 15.20 -9.82
CA TRP A 111 11.38 15.36 -10.90
C TRP A 111 10.91 14.75 -12.22
N ILE A 112 10.27 13.58 -12.17
CA ILE A 112 9.73 12.92 -13.37
C ILE A 112 8.63 13.78 -14.02
N ASN A 113 7.78 14.42 -13.22
CA ASN A 113 6.72 15.27 -13.75
C ASN A 113 7.28 16.55 -14.37
N GLN A 114 8.28 17.18 -13.76
CA GLN A 114 8.99 18.32 -14.37
C GLN A 114 9.64 17.95 -15.70
N ASP A 115 10.33 16.81 -15.76
CA ASP A 115 10.96 16.34 -17.01
C ASP A 115 9.91 16.09 -18.11
N LYS A 116 8.75 15.55 -17.76
CA LYS A 116 7.64 15.35 -18.70
C LYS A 116 7.10 16.67 -19.22
N GLU A 117 6.94 17.67 -18.37
CA GLU A 117 6.48 19.01 -18.75
C GLU A 117 7.47 19.72 -19.67
N VAL A 118 8.76 19.71 -19.33
CA VAL A 118 9.82 20.30 -20.17
C VAL A 118 9.87 19.64 -21.54
N ARG A 119 9.79 18.31 -21.60
CA ARG A 119 9.73 17.56 -22.87
C ARG A 119 8.48 17.94 -23.67
N ALA A 120 7.31 18.02 -23.02
CA ALA A 120 6.06 18.39 -23.68
C ALA A 120 6.13 19.81 -24.28
N GLN A 121 6.76 20.76 -23.58
CA GLN A 121 6.99 22.12 -24.09
C GLN A 121 7.94 22.10 -25.30
N PHE A 122 9.06 21.38 -25.21
CA PHE A 122 10.01 21.25 -26.32
C PHE A 122 9.36 20.71 -27.62
N PHE A 123 8.49 19.70 -27.51
CA PHE A 123 7.78 19.15 -28.67
C PHE A 123 6.72 20.08 -29.25
N LYS A 124 6.12 20.97 -28.44
CA LYS A 124 5.21 22.00 -28.93
C LYS A 124 5.96 23.05 -29.74
N THR A 125 7.10 23.54 -29.23
CA THR A 125 7.91 24.57 -29.89
C THR A 125 8.52 24.12 -31.22
N LYS A 126 8.74 22.82 -31.43
CA LYS A 126 9.27 22.28 -32.71
C LYS A 126 8.20 22.02 -33.77
N LYS A 127 6.91 22.02 -33.38
CA LYS A 127 5.77 21.83 -34.28
C LYS A 127 5.21 23.14 -34.84
N GLU A 128 5.58 24.26 -34.23
CA GLU A 128 5.37 25.63 -34.71
C GLU A 128 6.52 26.04 -35.64
#